data_AF-A0A833CP26-F1
#
_entry.id   AF-A0A833CP26-F1
#
_cell.length_a   1.000
_cell.length_b   1.000
_cell.length_c   1.000
_cell.angle_alpha   90.00
_cell.angle_beta   90.00
_cell.angle_gamma   90.00
#
_symmetry.space_group_name_H-M   'P 1'
#
loop_
_entity.id
_entity.type
_entity.pdbx_description
1 polymer ?
#
loop_
_entity_poly.entity_id
_entity_poly.type
_entity_poly.pdbx_seq_one_letter_code
_entity_poly.pdbx_strand_id
1 'polypeptide(L)'
;MKKYADFIKTGDLEPMEALKMQSVRDAARAGATDILAHHSAQGLPCDAAAFGMLDAIAVRFVEWYGPEQAEKCFRHYGEVCARQPKKGGKS
;
A
#
# COMPACT_ATOMS: atom_id res chain seq x y z
N MET A 1 11.72 5.89 -3.01
CA MET A 1 11.25 4.90 -2.03
C MET A 1 12.35 3.88 -1.88
N LYS A 2 12.88 3.66 -0.67
CA LYS A 2 13.88 2.61 -0.46
C LYS A 2 13.21 1.28 -0.80
N LYS A 3 13.73 0.55 -1.79
CA LYS A 3 13.24 -0.80 -2.11
C LYS A 3 13.72 -1.73 -0.99
N TYR A 4 13.11 -2.90 -0.80
CA TYR A 4 13.64 -3.90 0.14
C TYR A 4 15.12 -4.24 -0.16
N ALA A 5 15.55 -4.11 -1.42
CA ALA A 5 16.94 -4.18 -1.84
C ALA A 5 17.89 -3.15 -1.17
N ASP A 6 17.38 -2.04 -0.66
CA ASP A 6 18.18 -1.03 0.06
C ASP A 6 18.41 -1.42 1.52
N PHE A 7 17.58 -2.31 2.11
CA PHE A 7 17.79 -2.88 3.45
C PHE A 7 18.74 -4.08 3.43
N ILE A 8 18.85 -4.78 2.29
CA ILE A 8 19.91 -5.78 2.06
C ILE A 8 21.29 -5.12 2.12
N LYS A 9 21.41 -3.89 1.58
CA LYS A 9 22.67 -3.15 1.56
C LYS A 9 23.10 -2.61 2.93
N THR A 10 22.18 -2.48 3.89
CA THR A 10 22.48 -2.03 5.26
C THR A 10 22.69 -3.17 6.24
N GLY A 11 22.44 -4.43 5.83
CA GLY A 11 22.58 -5.61 6.68
C GLY A 11 21.42 -5.85 7.65
N ASP A 12 20.34 -5.07 7.54
CA ASP A 12 19.19 -5.14 8.45
C ASP A 12 18.17 -6.23 8.07
N LEU A 13 18.34 -6.87 6.90
CA LEU A 13 17.48 -7.95 6.39
C LEU A 13 18.27 -8.87 5.47
N GLU A 14 18.15 -10.18 5.69
CA GLU A 14 18.75 -11.18 4.80
C GLU A 14 18.10 -11.11 3.40
N PRO A 15 18.87 -11.32 2.31
CA PRO A 15 18.38 -11.16 0.94
C PRO A 15 17.10 -11.97 0.63
N MET A 16 17.01 -13.18 1.19
CA MET A 16 15.85 -14.06 1.00
C MET A 16 14.61 -13.56 1.74
N GLU A 17 14.77 -12.96 2.91
CA GLU A 17 13.66 -12.39 3.68
C GLU A 17 13.13 -11.11 3.02
N ALA A 18 14.03 -10.25 2.55
CA ALA A 18 13.70 -9.07 1.77
C ALA A 18 12.92 -9.44 0.48
N LEU A 19 13.35 -10.49 -0.22
CA LEU A 19 12.65 -10.98 -1.42
C LEU A 19 11.26 -11.52 -1.07
N LYS A 20 11.13 -12.30 0.02
CA LYS A 20 9.84 -12.83 0.47
C LYS A 20 8.87 -11.71 0.82
N MET A 21 9.32 -10.70 1.57
CA MET A 21 8.50 -9.54 1.94
C MET A 21 8.04 -8.76 0.71
N GLN A 22 8.94 -8.52 -0.25
CA GLN A 22 8.59 -7.83 -1.49
C GLN A 22 7.57 -8.64 -2.31
N SER A 23 7.76 -9.95 -2.45
CA SER A 23 6.84 -10.84 -3.17
C SER A 23 5.41 -10.80 -2.57
N VAL A 24 5.30 -10.87 -1.25
CA VAL A 24 4.00 -10.76 -0.56
C VAL A 24 3.34 -9.40 -0.82
N ARG A 25 4.11 -8.31 -0.80
CA ARG A 25 3.59 -6.96 -1.08
C ARG A 25 3.10 -6.81 -2.52
N ASP A 26 3.82 -7.37 -3.48
CA ASP A 26 3.45 -7.29 -4.89
C ASP A 26 2.19 -8.12 -5.18
N ALA A 27 2.08 -9.31 -4.59
CA ALA A 27 0.88 -10.14 -4.68
C ALA A 27 -0.36 -9.43 -4.09
N ALA A 28 -0.22 -8.80 -2.92
CA ALA A 28 -1.31 -8.04 -2.30
C ALA A 28 -1.75 -6.84 -3.16
N ARG A 29 -0.79 -6.14 -3.77
CA ARG A 29 -1.07 -5.02 -4.69
C ARG A 29 -1.80 -5.47 -5.95
N ALA A 30 -1.39 -6.60 -6.53
CA ALA A 30 -2.06 -7.19 -7.68
C ALA A 30 -3.51 -7.54 -7.33
N GLY A 31 -3.74 -8.25 -6.23
CA GLY A 31 -5.09 -8.60 -5.77
C GLY A 31 -6.00 -7.40 -5.52
N ALA A 32 -5.48 -6.33 -4.90
CA ALA A 32 -6.25 -5.09 -4.74
C ALA A 32 -6.63 -4.46 -6.09
N THR A 33 -5.71 -4.45 -7.06
CA THR A 33 -5.96 -3.94 -8.41
C THR A 33 -7.04 -4.76 -9.11
N ASP A 34 -6.99 -6.08 -9.00
CA ASP A 34 -7.96 -6.99 -9.60
C ASP A 34 -9.36 -6.80 -9.01
N ILE A 35 -9.47 -6.61 -7.69
CA ILE A 35 -10.76 -6.33 -7.05
C ILE A 35 -11.35 -5.02 -7.57
N LEU A 36 -10.54 -3.96 -7.68
CA LEU A 36 -11.02 -2.67 -8.21
C LEU A 36 -11.42 -2.78 -9.68
N ALA A 37 -10.64 -3.48 -10.50
CA ALA A 37 -10.96 -3.73 -11.90
C ALA A 37 -12.27 -4.53 -12.05
N HIS A 38 -12.49 -5.52 -11.18
CA HIS A 38 -13.72 -6.33 -11.16
C HIS A 38 -14.97 -5.50 -10.86
N HIS A 39 -14.91 -4.61 -9.86
CA HIS A 39 -16.00 -3.69 -9.56
C HIS A 39 -16.23 -2.70 -10.71
N SER A 40 -15.16 -2.18 -11.29
CA SER A 40 -15.25 -1.27 -12.45
C SER A 40 -15.93 -1.94 -13.64
N ALA A 41 -15.61 -3.21 -13.92
CA ALA A 41 -16.20 -3.97 -15.02
C ALA A 41 -17.71 -4.20 -14.83
N GLN A 42 -18.19 -4.19 -13.59
CA GLN A 42 -19.61 -4.29 -13.25
C GLN A 42 -20.30 -2.92 -13.15
N GLY A 43 -19.60 -1.81 -13.41
CA GLY A 43 -20.15 -0.46 -13.23
C GLY A 43 -20.39 -0.08 -11.76
N LEU A 44 -19.72 -0.76 -10.82
CA LEU A 44 -19.83 -0.51 -9.38
C LEU A 44 -18.83 0.57 -8.92
N PRO A 45 -19.13 1.28 -7.82
CA PRO A 45 -18.25 2.33 -7.28
C PRO A 45 -16.93 1.76 -6.75
N CYS A 46 -15.86 1.93 -7.54
CA CYS A 46 -14.53 1.41 -7.21
C CYS A 46 -13.89 2.15 -6.03
N ASP A 47 -14.23 3.42 -5.86
CA ASP A 47 -13.81 4.24 -4.72
C ASP A 47 -14.36 3.68 -3.40
N ALA A 48 -15.63 3.26 -3.35
CA ALA A 48 -16.22 2.61 -2.18
C ALA A 48 -15.47 1.30 -1.81
N ALA A 49 -15.13 0.48 -2.81
CA ALA A 49 -14.33 -0.72 -2.58
C ALA A 49 -12.92 -0.38 -2.06
N ALA A 50 -12.27 0.67 -2.59
CA ALA A 50 -10.97 1.12 -2.12
C ALA A 50 -11.02 1.64 -0.67
N PHE A 51 -12.04 2.40 -0.31
CA PHE A 51 -12.24 2.86 1.08
C PHE A 51 -12.49 1.69 2.02
N GLY A 52 -13.32 0.70 1.65
CA GLY A 52 -13.52 -0.49 2.47
C GLY A 52 -12.24 -1.30 2.72
N MET A 53 -11.34 -1.37 1.72
CA MET A 53 -10.01 -1.97 1.93
C MET A 53 -9.17 -1.15 2.91
N LEU A 54 -9.19 0.18 2.81
CA LEU A 54 -8.47 1.07 3.72
C LEU A 54 -8.98 0.95 5.16
N ASP A 55 -10.29 0.85 5.37
CA ASP A 55 -10.90 0.64 6.69
C ASP A 55 -10.39 -0.65 7.34
N ALA A 56 -10.40 -1.76 6.59
CA ALA A 56 -9.90 -3.04 7.06
C ALA A 56 -8.40 -2.98 7.42
N ILE A 57 -7.59 -2.31 6.59
CA ILE A 57 -6.15 -2.15 6.84
C ILE A 57 -5.91 -1.27 8.07
N ALA A 58 -6.69 -0.19 8.25
CA ALA A 58 -6.56 0.70 9.41
C ALA A 58 -6.74 -0.04 10.73
N VAL A 59 -7.77 -0.89 10.83
CA VAL A 59 -7.99 -1.73 12.01
C VAL A 59 -6.78 -2.63 12.27
N ARG A 60 -6.27 -3.33 11.24
CA ARG A 60 -5.12 -4.22 11.40
C ARG A 60 -3.85 -3.50 11.82
N PHE A 61 -3.59 -2.30 11.28
CA PHE A 61 -2.42 -1.51 11.68
C PHE A 61 -2.49 -1.07 13.14
N VAL A 62 -3.68 -0.73 13.64
CA VAL A 62 -3.88 -0.44 15.07
C VAL A 62 -3.67 -1.70 15.92
N GLU A 63 -4.18 -2.85 15.50
CA GLU A 63 -3.98 -4.13 16.20
C GLU A 63 -2.50 -4.55 16.27
N TRP A 64 -1.73 -4.34 15.19
CA TRP A 64 -0.33 -4.75 15.12
C TRP A 64 0.64 -3.79 15.80
N TYR A 65 0.36 -2.48 15.73
CA TYR A 65 1.35 -1.45 16.11
C TYR A 65 0.81 -0.42 17.12
N GLY A 66 -0.47 -0.47 17.46
CA GLY A 66 -1.14 0.54 18.26
C GLY A 66 -1.56 1.79 17.47
N PRO A 67 -2.44 2.64 18.04
CA PRO A 67 -3.05 3.75 17.32
C PRO A 67 -2.03 4.83 16.90
N GLU A 68 -1.07 5.17 17.76
CA GLU A 68 -0.07 6.21 17.46
C GLU A 68 0.83 5.82 16.28
N GLN A 69 1.30 4.57 16.26
CA GLN A 69 2.18 4.10 15.20
C GLN A 69 1.42 3.88 13.89
N ALA A 70 0.17 3.40 13.96
CA ALA A 70 -0.73 3.33 12.81
C ALA A 70 -0.93 4.72 12.18
N GLU A 71 -1.19 5.75 12.98
CA GLU A 71 -1.35 7.13 12.51
C GLU A 71 -0.10 7.60 11.74
N LYS A 72 1.10 7.38 12.29
CA LYS A 72 2.37 7.73 11.63
C LYS A 72 2.50 7.03 10.27
N CYS A 73 2.12 5.75 10.19
CA CYS A 73 2.11 5.01 8.93
C CYS A 73 1.13 5.62 7.90
N PHE A 74 -0.10 5.93 8.29
CA PHE A 74 -1.08 6.53 7.37
C PHE A 74 -0.69 7.95 6.94
N ARG A 75 -0.12 8.74 7.86
CA ARG A 75 0.42 10.07 7.54
C ARG A 75 1.53 9.99 6.50
N HIS A 76 2.45 9.02 6.64
CA HIS A 76 3.48 8.76 5.63
C HIS A 76 2.87 8.46 4.25
N TYR A 77 1.84 7.60 4.18
CA TYR A 77 1.18 7.33 2.91
C TYR A 77 0.40 8.53 2.35
N GLY A 78 -0.13 9.41 3.21
CA GLY A 78 -0.67 10.71 2.79
C GLY A 78 0.36 11.58 2.07
N GLU A 79 1.60 11.64 2.58
CA GLU A 79 2.70 12.33 1.90
C GLU A 79 3.10 11.65 0.59
N VAL A 80 3.05 10.31 0.52
CA VAL A 80 3.31 9.57 -0.72
C VAL A 80 2.28 9.93 -1.79
N CYS A 81 1.00 10.04 -1.42
CA CYS A 81 -0.08 10.49 -2.30
C CYS A 81 0.17 11.92 -2.81
N ALA A 82 0.58 12.84 -1.94
CA ALA A 82 0.86 14.23 -2.31
C ALA A 82 1.98 14.38 -3.36
N ARG A 83 2.88 13.39 -3.45
CA ARG A 83 3.97 13.36 -4.44
C ARG A 83 3.58 12.71 -5.76
N GLN A 84 2.40 12.09 -5.85
CA GLN A 84 1.99 11.43 -7.09
C GLN A 84 1.62 12.49 -8.14
N PRO A 85 2.12 12.36 -9.38
CA PRO A 85 1.75 13.27 -10.44
C PRO A 85 0.26 13.10 -10.73
N LYS A 86 -0.46 14.23 -10.81
CA LYS A 86 -1.86 14.23 -11.26
C LYS A 86 -1.87 13.89 -12.75
N LYS A 87 -2.12 12.62 -13.10
CA LYS A 87 -2.22 12.21 -14.50
C LYS A 87 -3.47 12.86 -15.11
N GLY A 88 -3.29 13.90 -15.92
CA GLY A 88 -4.36 14.62 -16.61
C GLY A 88 -4.30 16.16 -16.55
N GLY A 89 -3.37 16.75 -15.80
CA GLY A 89 -3.14 18.20 -15.86
C GLY A 89 -2.33 18.58 -17.08
N LYS A 90 -2.97 18.81 -18.24
CA LYS A 90 -2.36 19.63 -19.29
C LYS A 90 -2.21 21.04 -18.74
N SER A 91 -0.98 21.54 -18.63
CA SER A 91 -0.71 22.98 -18.69
C SER A 91 -0.75 23.43 -20.14
#